data_AF-A0A822Y676-F1
#
_entry.id   AF-A0A822Y676-F1
#
_cell.length_a   1.000
_cell.length_b   1.000
_cell.length_c   1.000
_cell.angle_alpha   90.00
_cell.angle_beta   90.00
_cell.angle_gamma   90.00
#
_symmetry.space_group_name_H-M   'P 1'
#
loop_
_entity.id
_entity.type
_entity.pdbx_description
1 polymer ?
#
loop_
_entity_poly.entity_id
_entity_poly.type
_entity_poly.pdbx_seq_one_letter_code
_entity_poly.pdbx_strand_id
1 'polypeptide(L)'
;MESRDSPSYSSCIFFICLSTLPIFVSAIDPRPQAQLRFHRNGEFKILQVADMHYANGNKTRCQDVLPEQMASCSDLNTTAFLERLIRLESPDLIVFTGDNIFYYAGNATSMDAAFSPAVSSRIPWAAVLGTHDRPSTLSSEEMMKHIVTMNGSLSQLNPPGYTIDGFGNYNLEVGGVEGSSLHNKSVLNLYFLDSGGTSDVPSIPGYDWIKLSQQLWFKRTSDELEKAFRKEPEPQKESAPGLVYFHIPLPEYATVKSSNIVSVKQENVKSASMNSGFFTTMKERGDVKAVFTGHDHINDFCGNLMGIHLCYGGGFGYNGYGKEGWARRARVVLAALEQTDEGAWGAVSSIKT
;
A
#
# COMPACT_ATOMS: atom_id res chain seq x y z
N MET A 1 82.85 -19.25 48.89
CA MET A 1 84.01 -18.64 48.23
C MET A 1 83.62 -18.51 46.77
N GLU A 2 83.35 -17.27 46.32
CA GLU A 2 83.20 -16.77 44.94
C GLU A 2 82.42 -17.62 43.92
N SER A 3 81.60 -17.12 43.01
CA SER A 3 81.23 -15.79 42.52
C SER A 3 80.20 -16.05 41.40
N ARG A 4 79.33 -15.07 41.12
CA ARG A 4 78.96 -14.58 39.77
C ARG A 4 77.54 -14.03 39.78
N ASP A 5 77.47 -12.72 39.98
CA ASP A 5 76.36 -11.89 39.55
C ASP A 5 76.30 -11.83 38.03
N SER A 6 75.07 -11.81 37.50
CA SER A 6 74.75 -11.47 36.11
C SER A 6 73.68 -10.37 36.12
N PRO A 7 73.76 -9.32 35.26
CA PRO A 7 72.91 -8.15 35.39
C PRO A 7 71.54 -8.38 34.72
N SER A 8 70.49 -7.95 35.43
CA SER A 8 69.11 -7.89 34.97
C SER A 8 68.87 -6.63 34.13
N TYR A 9 68.35 -6.81 32.91
CA TYR A 9 67.88 -5.72 32.05
C TYR A 9 66.47 -5.29 32.47
N SER A 10 66.31 -4.02 32.84
CA SER A 10 65.02 -3.42 33.17
C SER A 10 64.32 -2.93 31.89
N SER A 11 63.25 -3.60 31.47
CA SER A 11 62.34 -3.10 30.42
C SER A 11 61.25 -2.24 31.05
N CYS A 12 61.28 -0.94 30.80
CA CYS A 12 60.18 -0.02 31.09
C CYS A 12 58.99 -0.30 30.14
N ILE A 13 57.87 -0.77 30.68
CA ILE A 13 56.60 -0.87 29.96
C ILE A 13 55.89 0.48 30.10
N PHE A 14 55.82 1.25 29.01
CA PHE A 14 54.92 2.40 28.88
C PHE A 14 53.50 1.89 28.62
N PHE A 15 52.61 2.04 29.61
CA PHE A 15 51.17 1.86 29.39
C PHE A 15 50.62 3.10 28.67
N ILE A 16 50.36 2.98 27.37
CA ILE A 16 49.56 3.97 26.62
C ILE A 16 48.09 3.69 26.96
N CYS A 17 47.51 4.53 27.81
CA CYS A 17 46.08 4.52 28.09
C CYS A 17 45.34 5.14 26.89
N LEU A 18 44.86 4.31 25.96
CA LEU A 18 43.91 4.76 24.93
C LEU A 18 42.55 5.02 25.59
N SER A 19 42.25 6.28 25.87
CA SER A 19 40.89 6.72 26.22
C SER A 19 39.99 6.62 24.99
N THR A 20 39.16 5.58 24.93
CA THR A 20 38.09 5.47 23.94
C THR A 20 36.98 6.44 24.31
N LEU A 21 36.88 7.56 23.59
CA LEU A 21 35.72 8.42 23.63
C LEU A 21 34.52 7.66 23.01
N PRO A 22 33.38 7.52 23.72
CA PRO A 22 32.21 6.89 23.14
C PRO A 22 31.67 7.78 22.01
N ILE A 23 31.69 7.25 20.80
CA ILE A 23 30.95 7.82 19.67
C ILE A 23 29.47 7.60 20.00
N PHE A 24 28.80 8.65 20.46
CA PHE A 24 27.35 8.66 20.53
C PHE A 24 26.84 8.67 19.08
N VAL A 25 26.51 7.47 18.58
CA VAL A 25 25.59 7.35 17.45
C VAL A 25 24.28 7.94 17.94
N SER A 26 23.96 9.14 17.48
CA SER A 26 22.64 9.73 17.73
C SER A 26 21.63 8.74 17.15
N ALA A 27 20.88 8.06 18.01
CA ALA A 27 19.72 7.30 17.59
C ALA A 27 18.86 8.26 16.78
N ILE A 28 18.58 7.90 15.53
CA ILE A 28 17.56 8.59 14.73
C ILE A 28 16.28 8.41 15.52
N ASP A 29 15.83 9.49 16.17
CA ASP A 29 14.59 9.52 16.92
C ASP A 29 13.47 9.12 15.93
N PRO A 30 12.77 7.99 16.13
CA PRO A 30 11.66 7.63 15.27
C PRO A 30 10.59 8.70 15.48
N ARG A 31 10.51 9.65 14.54
CA ARG A 31 9.43 10.63 14.50
C ARG A 31 8.12 9.86 14.70
N PRO A 32 7.26 10.24 15.66
CA PRO A 32 5.96 9.60 15.82
C PRO A 32 5.27 9.62 14.47
N GLN A 33 5.02 8.44 13.92
CA GLN A 33 4.37 8.29 12.63
C GLN A 33 3.01 8.97 12.75
N ALA A 34 2.79 10.03 11.98
CA ALA A 34 1.58 10.82 12.09
C ALA A 34 0.37 9.90 11.85
N GLN A 35 -0.50 9.79 12.85
CA GLN A 35 -1.71 8.99 12.76
C GLN A 35 -2.58 9.53 11.63
N LEU A 36 -3.03 8.65 10.72
CA LEU A 36 -3.97 9.03 9.67
C LEU A 36 -5.26 9.55 10.29
N ARG A 37 -5.75 10.69 9.81
CA ARG A 37 -6.89 11.36 10.44
C ARG A 37 -7.68 12.20 9.43
N PHE A 38 -8.99 12.24 9.62
CA PHE A 38 -9.86 13.22 8.96
C PHE A 38 -9.51 14.66 9.35
N HIS A 39 -9.54 15.55 8.37
CA HIS A 39 -9.30 16.98 8.56
C HIS A 39 -10.42 17.66 9.33
N ARG A 40 -10.19 18.92 9.72
CA ARG A 40 -11.21 19.75 10.38
C ARG A 40 -12.46 20.00 9.55
N ASN A 41 -12.39 19.84 8.23
CA ASN A 41 -13.54 19.90 7.33
C ASN A 41 -14.27 18.54 7.22
N GLY A 42 -13.84 17.52 7.95
CA GLY A 42 -14.45 16.19 7.95
C GLY A 42 -14.10 15.35 6.73
N GLU A 43 -13.07 15.72 5.96
CA GLU A 43 -12.66 14.98 4.75
C GLU A 43 -11.34 14.22 4.96
N PHE A 44 -11.20 13.11 4.23
CA PHE A 44 -9.96 12.34 4.09
C PHE A 44 -9.82 11.86 2.64
N LYS A 45 -8.70 12.19 2.00
CA LYS A 45 -8.46 11.93 0.57
C LYS A 45 -7.34 10.91 0.38
N ILE A 46 -7.60 9.88 -0.43
CA ILE A 46 -6.64 8.85 -0.81
C ILE A 46 -6.37 8.92 -2.31
N LEU A 47 -5.10 8.96 -2.71
CA LEU A 47 -4.68 8.78 -4.10
C LEU A 47 -4.26 7.32 -4.31
N GLN A 48 -5.05 6.56 -5.06
CA GLN A 48 -4.70 5.20 -5.48
C GLN A 48 -3.86 5.25 -6.76
N VAL A 49 -2.70 4.60 -6.73
CA VAL A 49 -1.77 4.44 -7.84
C VAL A 49 -1.58 2.94 -8.12
N ALA A 50 -1.90 2.49 -9.33
CA ALA A 50 -1.82 1.07 -9.70
C ALA A 50 -0.90 0.89 -10.90
N ASP A 51 -0.11 -0.19 -10.94
CA ASP A 51 0.60 -0.61 -12.15
C ASP A 51 1.56 0.45 -12.69
N MET A 52 2.47 0.94 -11.83
CA MET A 52 3.52 1.87 -12.25
C MET A 52 4.53 1.22 -13.17
N HIS A 53 4.81 -0.08 -12.98
CA HIS A 53 5.75 -0.86 -13.79
C HIS A 53 7.11 -0.15 -13.94
N TYR A 54 7.55 0.54 -12.88
CA TYR A 54 8.75 1.35 -12.92
C TYR A 54 9.99 0.46 -13.05
N ALA A 55 10.99 0.88 -13.82
CA ALA A 55 12.24 0.15 -13.96
C ALA A 55 13.44 1.10 -13.80
N ASN A 56 14.19 1.35 -14.86
CA ASN A 56 15.49 2.04 -14.83
C ASN A 56 15.39 3.52 -15.19
N GLY A 57 14.29 4.20 -14.82
CA GLY A 57 14.20 5.65 -14.97
C GLY A 57 14.28 6.08 -16.43
N ASN A 58 15.20 7.00 -16.73
CA ASN A 58 15.40 7.53 -18.09
C ASN A 58 15.82 6.48 -19.13
N LYS A 59 16.30 5.29 -18.71
CA LYS A 59 16.72 4.21 -19.62
C LYS A 59 15.57 3.31 -20.04
N THR A 60 14.47 3.32 -19.31
CA THR A 60 13.29 2.52 -19.63
C THR A 60 12.39 3.33 -20.55
N ARG A 61 12.03 2.77 -21.69
CA ARG A 61 11.14 3.42 -22.65
C ARG A 61 9.69 3.20 -22.26
N CYS A 62 8.83 4.15 -22.63
CA CYS A 62 7.39 3.96 -22.49
C CYS A 62 6.85 2.91 -23.45
N GLN A 63 5.69 2.37 -23.09
CA GLN A 63 4.89 1.46 -23.90
C GLN A 63 3.52 2.08 -24.20
N ASP A 64 2.97 1.77 -25.38
CA ASP A 64 1.59 2.10 -25.78
C ASP A 64 1.23 3.60 -25.66
N VAL A 65 2.21 4.48 -25.93
CA VAL A 65 2.02 5.93 -26.09
C VAL A 65 1.98 6.29 -27.58
N LEU A 66 1.55 7.52 -27.90
CA LEU A 66 1.51 7.98 -29.30
C LEU A 66 2.91 7.96 -29.92
N PRO A 67 3.05 7.67 -31.23
CA PRO A 67 4.34 7.61 -31.92
C PRO A 67 5.22 8.84 -31.71
N GLU A 68 4.62 10.03 -31.64
CA GLU A 68 5.31 11.30 -31.43
C GLU A 68 5.88 11.44 -30.01
N GLN A 69 5.33 10.71 -29.04
CA GLN A 69 5.77 10.71 -27.65
C GLN A 69 6.90 9.70 -27.39
N MET A 70 6.96 8.62 -28.17
CA MET A 70 7.86 7.48 -27.96
C MET A 70 9.35 7.88 -27.88
N ALA A 71 9.79 8.85 -28.67
CA ALA A 71 11.20 9.21 -28.77
C ALA A 71 11.77 9.79 -27.46
N SER A 72 10.96 10.48 -26.67
CA SER A 72 11.37 11.15 -25.43
C SER A 72 10.76 10.57 -24.16
N CYS A 73 9.87 9.58 -24.28
CA CYS A 73 9.12 9.05 -23.15
C CYS A 73 9.92 7.97 -22.41
N SER A 74 9.97 8.09 -21.07
CA SER A 74 10.58 7.11 -20.18
C SER A 74 9.82 6.98 -18.84
N ASP A 75 10.32 6.17 -17.91
CA ASP A 75 9.77 6.11 -16.55
C ASP A 75 9.73 7.48 -15.85
N LEU A 76 10.58 8.43 -16.25
CA LEU A 76 10.53 9.80 -15.72
C LEU A 76 9.20 10.50 -16.04
N ASN A 77 8.47 10.08 -17.08
CA ASN A 77 7.11 10.54 -17.34
C ASN A 77 6.14 10.02 -16.27
N THR A 78 6.32 8.80 -15.77
CA THR A 78 5.59 8.25 -14.62
C THR A 78 5.89 9.07 -13.36
N THR A 79 7.17 9.37 -13.07
CA THR A 79 7.58 10.23 -11.94
C THR A 79 6.90 11.59 -12.03
N ALA A 80 7.04 12.28 -13.16
CA ALA A 80 6.46 13.60 -13.38
C ALA A 80 4.92 13.57 -13.30
N PHE A 81 4.28 12.48 -13.71
CA PHE A 81 2.84 12.32 -13.58
C PHE A 81 2.40 12.20 -12.13
N LEU A 82 3.07 11.35 -11.33
CA LEU A 82 2.78 11.20 -9.90
C LEU A 82 3.00 12.49 -9.13
N GLU A 83 4.11 13.19 -9.38
CA GLU A 83 4.36 14.48 -8.75
C GLU A 83 3.28 15.53 -9.10
N ARG A 84 2.78 15.56 -10.34
CA ARG A 84 1.68 16.44 -10.73
C ARG A 84 0.41 16.09 -10.00
N LEU A 85 0.03 14.81 -9.96
CA LEU A 85 -1.18 14.36 -9.27
C LEU A 85 -1.13 14.63 -7.77
N ILE A 86 0.01 14.38 -7.12
CA ILE A 86 0.23 14.72 -5.72
C ILE A 86 -0.01 16.22 -5.48
N ARG A 87 0.55 17.10 -6.32
CA ARG A 87 0.34 18.55 -6.19
C ARG A 87 -1.09 18.98 -6.44
N LEU A 88 -1.75 18.40 -7.45
CA LEU A 88 -3.12 18.76 -7.83
C LEU A 88 -4.13 18.29 -6.79
N GLU A 89 -3.99 17.06 -6.32
CA GLU A 89 -4.97 16.44 -5.44
C GLU A 89 -4.70 16.72 -3.96
N SER A 90 -3.44 16.94 -3.58
CA SER A 90 -3.01 17.07 -2.18
C SER A 90 -3.63 15.98 -1.28
N PRO A 91 -3.38 14.68 -1.58
CA PRO A 91 -3.99 13.59 -0.83
C PRO A 91 -3.41 13.49 0.60
N ASP A 92 -4.19 12.86 1.48
CA ASP A 92 -3.78 12.55 2.86
C ASP A 92 -3.03 11.24 2.96
N LEU A 93 -3.23 10.35 1.99
CA LEU A 93 -2.57 9.06 1.87
C LEU A 93 -2.41 8.72 0.39
N ILE A 94 -1.25 8.18 0.02
CA ILE A 94 -1.04 7.54 -1.28
C ILE A 94 -1.06 6.03 -1.09
N VAL A 95 -1.88 5.31 -1.87
CA VAL A 95 -1.97 3.85 -1.82
C VAL A 95 -1.52 3.26 -3.15
N PHE A 96 -0.48 2.44 -3.11
CA PHE A 96 0.01 1.72 -4.26
C PHE A 96 -0.55 0.30 -4.32
N THR A 97 -1.28 -0.05 -5.38
CA THR A 97 -2.01 -1.33 -5.50
C THR A 97 -1.28 -2.38 -6.34
N GLY A 98 0.04 -2.47 -6.19
CA GLY A 98 0.88 -3.50 -6.81
C GLY A 98 1.36 -3.18 -8.21
N ASP A 99 2.28 -4.03 -8.69
CA ASP A 99 3.07 -3.84 -9.91
C ASP A 99 3.74 -2.47 -9.91
N ASN A 100 4.39 -2.20 -8.78
CA ASN A 100 5.10 -0.95 -8.52
C ASN A 100 6.33 -0.86 -9.43
N ILE A 101 7.01 -1.99 -9.61
CA ILE A 101 8.16 -2.14 -10.49
C ILE A 101 7.89 -3.16 -11.59
N PHE A 102 8.68 -3.10 -12.65
CA PHE A 102 8.64 -4.06 -13.74
C PHE A 102 9.39 -5.36 -13.38
N TYR A 103 8.96 -6.50 -13.93
CA TYR A 103 9.44 -7.83 -13.48
C TYR A 103 10.96 -8.03 -13.59
N TYR A 104 11.64 -7.44 -14.58
CA TYR A 104 13.12 -7.55 -14.70
C TYR A 104 13.88 -6.52 -13.88
N ALA A 105 13.17 -5.58 -13.25
CA ALA A 105 13.71 -4.51 -12.42
C ALA A 105 13.52 -4.78 -10.91
N GLY A 106 13.36 -6.06 -10.53
CA GLY A 106 13.08 -6.59 -9.18
C GLY A 106 14.14 -6.34 -8.09
N ASN A 107 14.66 -5.11 -8.00
CA ASN A 107 15.69 -4.68 -7.04
C ASN A 107 15.25 -3.44 -6.25
N ALA A 108 15.92 -3.20 -5.12
CA ALA A 108 15.65 -2.09 -4.22
C ALA A 108 15.77 -0.72 -4.92
N THR A 109 16.74 -0.53 -5.80
CA THR A 109 16.96 0.76 -6.50
C THR A 109 15.76 1.17 -7.37
N SER A 110 15.15 0.22 -8.07
CA SER A 110 13.98 0.51 -8.91
C SER A 110 12.76 0.82 -8.05
N MET A 111 12.61 0.11 -6.93
CA MET A 111 11.56 0.38 -5.94
C MET A 111 11.73 1.76 -5.28
N ASP A 112 12.96 2.13 -4.94
CA ASP A 112 13.32 3.47 -4.43
C ASP A 112 12.94 4.56 -5.41
N ALA A 113 13.26 4.36 -6.70
CA ALA A 113 12.91 5.31 -7.75
C ALA A 113 11.39 5.43 -7.95
N ALA A 114 10.68 4.29 -7.93
CA ALA A 114 9.23 4.23 -8.10
C ALA A 114 8.47 5.04 -7.03
N PHE A 115 8.85 4.89 -5.76
CA PHE A 115 8.22 5.60 -4.64
C PHE A 115 8.84 6.97 -4.32
N SER A 116 9.90 7.37 -5.02
CA SER A 116 10.59 8.64 -4.76
C SER A 116 9.66 9.87 -4.76
N PRO A 117 8.59 9.98 -5.59
CA PRO A 117 7.65 11.10 -5.50
C PRO A 117 6.87 11.12 -4.18
N ALA A 118 6.41 9.95 -3.71
CA ALA A 118 5.70 9.84 -2.43
C ALA A 118 6.62 10.20 -1.27
N VAL A 119 7.82 9.63 -1.24
CA VAL A 119 8.85 9.94 -0.22
C VAL A 119 9.18 11.44 -0.19
N SER A 120 9.36 12.05 -1.35
CA SER A 120 9.71 13.48 -1.47
C SER A 120 8.56 14.41 -1.08
N SER A 121 7.31 13.99 -1.33
CA SER A 121 6.11 14.75 -0.97
C SER A 121 5.88 14.84 0.54
N ARG A 122 6.44 13.90 1.31
CA ARG A 122 6.20 13.71 2.76
C ARG A 122 4.75 13.38 3.11
N ILE A 123 3.93 13.02 2.12
CA ILE A 123 2.61 12.44 2.34
C ILE A 123 2.83 10.98 2.77
N PRO A 124 2.17 10.50 3.83
CA PRO A 124 2.28 9.09 4.19
C PRO A 124 1.75 8.22 3.05
N TRP A 125 2.32 7.04 2.89
CA TRP A 125 1.95 6.14 1.80
C TRP A 125 1.99 4.68 2.21
N ALA A 126 1.21 3.85 1.53
CA ALA A 126 1.13 2.42 1.80
C ALA A 126 1.15 1.65 0.48
N ALA A 127 1.67 0.43 0.47
CA ALA A 127 1.75 -0.39 -0.74
C ALA A 127 1.39 -1.86 -0.47
N VAL A 128 0.82 -2.50 -1.48
CA VAL A 128 0.78 -3.96 -1.63
C VAL A 128 1.67 -4.39 -2.79
N LEU A 129 2.06 -5.66 -2.78
CA LEU A 129 2.81 -6.27 -3.87
C LEU A 129 1.86 -6.73 -4.99
N GLY A 130 2.30 -6.55 -6.23
CA GLY A 130 1.68 -7.16 -7.40
C GLY A 130 2.45 -8.33 -7.97
N THR A 131 2.03 -8.82 -9.13
CA THR A 131 2.64 -9.96 -9.81
C THR A 131 4.07 -9.68 -10.30
N HIS A 132 4.37 -8.44 -10.71
CA HIS A 132 5.68 -7.99 -11.19
C HIS A 132 6.63 -7.58 -10.06
N ASP A 133 6.15 -7.40 -8.83
CA ASP A 133 6.98 -7.12 -7.66
C ASP A 133 7.61 -8.39 -7.06
N ARG A 134 7.38 -9.56 -7.70
CA ARG A 134 7.80 -10.89 -7.27
C ARG A 134 8.89 -11.45 -8.21
N PRO A 135 9.74 -12.37 -7.72
CA PRO A 135 11.19 -12.29 -7.83
C PRO A 135 11.81 -12.27 -9.24
N SER A 136 12.76 -11.35 -9.41
CA SER A 136 13.93 -11.50 -10.29
C SER A 136 15.27 -11.40 -9.53
N THR A 137 15.32 -10.70 -8.39
CA THR A 137 16.55 -10.51 -7.58
C THR A 137 16.29 -10.56 -6.08
N LEU A 138 15.27 -9.87 -5.56
CA LEU A 138 14.81 -10.00 -4.17
C LEU A 138 13.59 -10.92 -4.09
N SER A 139 13.47 -11.68 -3.00
CA SER A 139 12.23 -12.38 -2.65
C SER A 139 11.11 -11.40 -2.32
N SER A 140 9.85 -11.84 -2.41
CA SER A 140 8.69 -11.01 -2.03
C SER A 140 8.77 -10.52 -0.58
N GLU A 141 9.30 -11.34 0.33
CA GLU A 141 9.51 -10.95 1.73
C GLU A 141 10.55 -9.83 1.87
N GLU A 142 11.70 -9.99 1.21
CA GLU A 142 12.77 -8.98 1.22
C GLU A 142 12.31 -7.67 0.58
N MET A 143 11.56 -7.75 -0.52
CA MET A 143 10.97 -6.59 -1.17
C MET A 143 10.00 -5.87 -0.23
N MET A 144 9.09 -6.61 0.43
CA MET A 144 8.17 -5.99 1.37
C MET A 144 8.90 -5.38 2.58
N LYS A 145 9.93 -6.05 3.11
CA LYS A 145 10.79 -5.51 4.18
C LYS A 145 11.46 -4.20 3.74
N HIS A 146 11.96 -4.12 2.51
CA HIS A 146 12.51 -2.89 1.96
C HIS A 146 11.46 -1.77 1.97
N ILE A 147 10.27 -2.02 1.42
CA ILE A 147 9.14 -1.07 1.38
C ILE A 147 8.78 -0.56 2.78
N VAL A 148 8.72 -1.44 3.78
CA VAL A 148 8.41 -1.10 5.17
C VAL A 148 9.42 -0.11 5.76
N THR A 149 10.70 -0.22 5.37
CA THR A 149 11.77 0.66 5.89
C THR A 149 11.86 2.01 5.20
N MET A 150 11.14 2.23 4.11
CA MET A 150 11.22 3.48 3.35
C MET A 150 10.53 4.63 4.09
N ASN A 151 11.11 5.83 3.99
CA ASN A 151 10.60 7.01 4.69
C ASN A 151 9.16 7.37 4.25
N GLY A 152 8.28 7.56 5.23
CA GLY A 152 6.86 7.85 5.00
C GLY A 152 5.99 6.62 4.70
N SER A 153 6.57 5.42 4.57
CA SER A 153 5.82 4.18 4.41
C SER A 153 5.06 3.84 5.69
N LEU A 154 3.77 3.60 5.56
CA LEU A 154 2.89 3.02 6.57
C LEU A 154 2.72 1.51 6.37
N SER A 155 3.37 0.95 5.35
CA SER A 155 3.23 -0.46 5.01
C SER A 155 3.81 -1.33 6.11
N GLN A 156 3.26 -2.53 6.31
CA GLN A 156 3.76 -3.49 7.28
C GLN A 156 4.02 -4.84 6.60
N LEU A 157 4.95 -5.62 7.15
CA LEU A 157 5.31 -6.91 6.57
C LEU A 157 4.15 -7.91 6.67
N ASN A 158 3.59 -8.08 7.86
CA ASN A 158 2.42 -8.91 8.16
C ASN A 158 1.95 -8.57 9.59
N PRO A 159 0.69 -8.86 9.95
CA PRO A 159 0.20 -8.67 11.32
C PRO A 159 1.02 -9.49 12.34
N PRO A 160 1.44 -8.89 13.47
CA PRO A 160 2.22 -9.60 14.49
C PRO A 160 1.38 -10.70 15.15
N GLY A 161 1.98 -11.86 15.38
CA GLY A 161 1.32 -12.98 16.06
C GLY A 161 0.41 -13.84 15.18
N TYR A 162 0.39 -13.61 13.86
CA TYR A 162 -0.37 -14.42 12.90
C TYR A 162 0.58 -15.16 11.95
N THR A 163 0.25 -16.43 11.69
CA THR A 163 0.77 -17.14 10.51
C THR A 163 -0.21 -16.89 9.37
N ILE A 164 0.24 -16.18 8.35
CA ILE A 164 -0.58 -15.70 7.23
C ILE A 164 0.17 -15.89 5.91
N ASP A 165 -0.56 -16.23 4.85
CA ASP A 165 0.00 -16.38 3.51
C ASP A 165 0.40 -15.03 2.91
N GLY A 166 1.50 -15.01 2.17
CA GLY A 166 2.02 -13.81 1.50
C GLY A 166 2.68 -12.79 2.43
N PHE A 167 2.99 -11.61 1.88
CA PHE A 167 3.66 -10.49 2.55
C PHE A 167 3.01 -9.16 2.16
N GLY A 168 2.83 -8.28 3.13
CA GLY A 168 2.10 -7.02 2.94
C GLY A 168 0.64 -7.12 3.33
N ASN A 169 0.27 -8.07 4.21
CA ASN A 169 -1.05 -8.09 4.82
C ASN A 169 -1.04 -7.17 6.05
N TYR A 170 -1.90 -6.16 6.10
CA TYR A 170 -1.98 -5.26 7.27
C TYR A 170 -3.23 -4.39 7.24
N ASN A 171 -3.53 -3.77 8.37
CA ASN A 171 -4.60 -2.79 8.50
C ASN A 171 -4.02 -1.44 8.93
N LEU A 172 -4.57 -0.36 8.35
CA LEU A 172 -4.36 1.00 8.80
C LEU A 172 -5.69 1.60 9.26
N GLU A 173 -5.64 2.26 10.41
CA GLU A 173 -6.78 2.94 11.02
C GLU A 173 -6.71 4.44 10.70
N VAL A 174 -7.83 5.02 10.27
CA VAL A 174 -7.96 6.47 10.05
C VAL A 174 -8.85 7.04 11.15
N GLY A 175 -8.27 7.91 11.97
CA GLY A 175 -8.93 8.51 13.13
C GLY A 175 -9.93 9.63 12.78
N GLY A 176 -10.90 9.88 13.65
CA GLY A 176 -11.82 11.01 13.52
C GLY A 176 -11.14 12.38 13.71
N VAL A 177 -11.82 13.48 13.45
CA VAL A 177 -11.23 14.84 13.51
C VAL A 177 -10.57 15.14 14.86
N GLU A 178 -9.42 15.82 14.82
CA GLU A 178 -8.66 16.19 16.02
C GLU A 178 -9.50 17.05 16.97
N GLY A 179 -9.56 16.66 18.24
CA GLY A 179 -10.39 17.32 19.26
C GLY A 179 -11.90 17.02 19.19
N SER A 180 -12.35 16.18 18.26
CA SER A 180 -13.74 15.69 18.24
C SER A 180 -13.95 14.50 19.19
N SER A 181 -15.20 14.14 19.49
CA SER A 181 -15.54 12.95 20.28
C SER A 181 -15.02 11.64 19.66
N LEU A 182 -14.79 11.63 18.34
CA LEU A 182 -14.24 10.51 17.59
C LEU A 182 -12.72 10.55 17.42
N HIS A 183 -12.00 11.51 18.03
CA HIS A 183 -10.56 11.70 17.80
C HIS A 183 -9.73 10.44 18.10
N ASN A 184 -10.09 9.66 19.12
CA ASN A 184 -9.36 8.45 19.50
C ASN A 184 -9.99 7.17 18.91
N LYS A 185 -10.89 7.30 17.92
CA LYS A 185 -11.54 6.16 17.26
C LYS A 185 -11.11 6.06 15.82
N SER A 186 -10.86 4.84 15.35
CA SER A 186 -10.81 4.56 13.91
C SER A 186 -12.21 4.69 13.33
N VAL A 187 -12.40 5.68 12.46
CA VAL A 187 -13.68 5.97 11.79
C VAL A 187 -13.68 5.45 10.34
N LEU A 188 -12.54 5.02 9.81
CA LEU A 188 -12.37 4.37 8.50
C LEU A 188 -11.20 3.39 8.58
N ASN A 189 -11.41 2.15 8.16
CA ASN A 189 -10.40 1.10 8.21
C ASN A 189 -9.91 0.74 6.80
N LEU A 190 -8.60 0.67 6.62
CA LEU A 190 -7.96 0.33 5.34
C LEU A 190 -7.30 -1.04 5.48
N TYR A 191 -7.75 -2.02 4.70
CA TYR A 191 -7.21 -3.39 4.73
C TYR A 191 -6.36 -3.64 3.48
N PHE A 192 -5.14 -4.08 3.68
CA PHE A 192 -4.18 -4.38 2.62
C PHE A 192 -3.91 -5.88 2.63
N LEU A 193 -4.00 -6.52 1.47
CA LEU A 193 -3.80 -7.95 1.35
C LEU A 193 -2.87 -8.29 0.19
N ASP A 194 -2.04 -9.30 0.40
CA ASP A 194 -1.24 -9.92 -0.65
C ASP A 194 -2.11 -10.88 -1.49
N SER A 195 -2.51 -10.48 -2.70
CA SER A 195 -3.32 -11.35 -3.58
C SER A 195 -2.53 -12.49 -4.24
N GLY A 196 -1.25 -12.65 -3.94
CA GLY A 196 -0.39 -13.63 -4.60
C GLY A 196 -0.08 -13.26 -6.06
N GLY A 197 0.67 -14.13 -6.74
CA GLY A 197 1.21 -13.93 -8.08
C GLY A 197 0.65 -14.94 -9.07
N THR A 198 1.48 -15.86 -9.50
CA THR A 198 1.04 -17.09 -10.18
C THR A 198 0.71 -18.15 -9.15
N SER A 199 -0.28 -18.99 -9.43
CA SER A 199 -0.63 -20.12 -8.57
C SER A 199 0.54 -21.11 -8.46
N ASP A 200 0.93 -21.43 -7.22
CA ASP A 200 1.92 -22.48 -6.92
C ASP A 200 1.31 -23.90 -6.93
N VAL A 201 -0.01 -24.02 -7.06
CA VAL A 201 -0.70 -25.32 -7.09
C VAL A 201 -0.71 -25.84 -8.54
N PRO A 202 0.01 -26.94 -8.87
CA PRO A 202 0.23 -27.34 -10.26
C PRO A 202 -1.05 -27.62 -11.07
N SER A 203 -2.13 -28.04 -10.40
CA SER A 203 -3.43 -28.33 -11.02
C SER A 203 -4.33 -27.10 -11.20
N ILE A 204 -3.93 -25.95 -10.66
CA ILE A 204 -4.71 -24.70 -10.72
C ILE A 204 -3.89 -23.69 -11.54
N PRO A 205 -4.20 -23.52 -12.83
CA PRO A 205 -3.45 -22.61 -13.69
C PRO A 205 -3.84 -21.14 -13.44
N GLY A 206 -2.93 -20.25 -13.83
CA GLY A 206 -3.15 -18.80 -13.84
C GLY A 206 -2.76 -18.13 -12.52
N TYR A 207 -3.48 -17.06 -12.21
CA TYR A 207 -3.19 -16.22 -11.06
C TYR A 207 -3.56 -16.86 -9.73
N ASP A 208 -2.79 -16.50 -8.71
CA ASP A 208 -3.06 -16.87 -7.33
C ASP A 208 -4.25 -16.09 -6.74
N TRP A 209 -4.66 -16.44 -5.51
CA TRP A 209 -5.84 -15.90 -4.86
C TRP A 209 -5.63 -15.61 -3.37
N ILE A 210 -6.48 -14.75 -2.81
CA ILE A 210 -6.55 -14.48 -1.36
C ILE A 210 -6.87 -15.77 -0.61
N LYS A 211 -5.93 -16.22 0.22
CA LYS A 211 -5.95 -17.49 0.95
C LYS A 211 -6.84 -17.44 2.18
N LEU A 212 -7.21 -18.62 2.68
CA LEU A 212 -8.06 -18.77 3.87
C LEU A 212 -7.43 -18.08 5.11
N SER A 213 -6.11 -18.17 5.30
CA SER A 213 -5.43 -17.54 6.43
C SER A 213 -5.64 -16.02 6.45
N GLN A 214 -5.58 -15.38 5.28
CA GLN A 214 -5.79 -13.95 5.09
C GLN A 214 -7.25 -13.56 5.31
N GLN A 215 -8.20 -14.37 4.82
CA GLN A 215 -9.62 -14.16 5.08
C GLN A 215 -9.97 -14.26 6.58
N LEU A 216 -9.38 -15.24 7.28
CA LEU A 216 -9.56 -15.41 8.73
C LEU A 216 -8.95 -14.25 9.52
N TRP A 217 -7.77 -13.77 9.13
CA TRP A 217 -7.18 -12.56 9.70
C TRP A 217 -8.08 -11.35 9.48
N PHE A 218 -8.50 -11.07 8.25
CA PHE A 218 -9.43 -9.97 7.94
C PHE A 218 -10.69 -10.03 8.79
N LYS A 219 -11.31 -11.22 8.91
CA LYS A 219 -12.53 -11.43 9.70
C LYS A 219 -12.32 -11.06 11.17
N ARG A 220 -11.19 -11.47 11.76
CA ARG A 220 -10.85 -11.18 13.16
C ARG A 220 -10.56 -9.70 13.37
N THR A 221 -9.72 -9.10 12.52
CA THR A 221 -9.38 -7.69 12.61
C THR A 221 -10.62 -6.80 12.43
N SER A 222 -11.49 -7.10 11.47
CA SER A 222 -12.76 -6.39 11.28
C SER A 222 -13.69 -6.49 12.50
N ASP A 223 -13.79 -7.66 13.14
CA ASP A 223 -14.58 -7.86 14.36
C ASP A 223 -14.00 -7.11 15.58
N GLU A 224 -12.68 -7.11 15.73
CA GLU A 224 -11.98 -6.35 16.78
C GLU A 224 -12.19 -4.84 16.61
N LEU A 225 -12.06 -4.32 15.40
CA LEU A 225 -12.26 -2.92 15.07
C LEU A 225 -13.73 -2.50 15.25
N GLU A 226 -14.69 -3.34 14.87
CA GLU A 226 -16.11 -3.10 15.13
C GLU A 226 -16.39 -2.99 16.64
N LYS A 227 -15.85 -3.92 17.44
CA LYS A 227 -15.99 -3.89 18.91
C LYS A 227 -15.37 -2.62 19.51
N ALA A 228 -14.20 -2.22 19.04
CA ALA A 228 -13.54 -1.00 19.49
C ALA A 228 -14.36 0.25 19.13
N PHE A 229 -14.90 0.30 17.92
CA PHE A 229 -15.71 1.43 17.44
C PHE A 229 -17.03 1.58 18.21
N ARG A 230 -17.63 0.47 18.65
CA ARG A 230 -18.85 0.45 19.46
C ARG A 230 -18.65 0.65 20.96
N LYS A 231 -17.40 0.72 21.44
CA LYS A 231 -17.10 0.87 22.87
C LYS A 231 -17.27 2.32 23.34
N GLU A 232 -17.57 2.51 24.63
CA GLU A 232 -17.47 3.80 25.34
C GLU A 232 -16.09 4.48 25.14
N PRO A 233 -16.00 5.82 25.21
CA PRO A 233 -17.02 6.77 25.71
C PRO A 233 -18.05 7.25 24.67
N GLU A 234 -17.87 6.92 23.39
CA GLU A 234 -18.68 7.48 22.29
C GLU A 234 -19.18 6.36 21.36
N PRO A 235 -20.04 5.46 21.86
CA PRO A 235 -20.43 4.25 21.14
C PRO A 235 -21.15 4.57 19.83
N GLN A 236 -20.66 3.99 18.74
CA GLN A 236 -21.27 4.14 17.42
C GLN A 236 -22.23 2.97 17.14
N LYS A 237 -23.32 3.23 16.41
CA LYS A 237 -24.33 2.20 16.13
C LYS A 237 -23.88 1.21 15.06
N GLU A 238 -23.29 1.73 13.99
CA GLU A 238 -22.80 0.94 12.86
C GLU A 238 -21.29 0.72 12.96
N SER A 239 -20.78 -0.23 12.17
CA SER A 239 -19.34 -0.44 12.03
C SER A 239 -18.72 0.69 11.21
N ALA A 240 -17.51 1.14 11.57
CA ALA A 240 -16.73 2.03 10.73
C ALA A 240 -16.51 1.38 9.35
N PRO A 241 -16.69 2.10 8.23
CA PRO A 241 -16.53 1.50 6.91
C PRO A 241 -15.11 1.02 6.65
N GLY A 242 -15.00 -0.04 5.85
CA GLY A 242 -13.76 -0.63 5.38
C GLY A 242 -13.49 -0.36 3.91
N LEU A 243 -12.24 -0.07 3.56
CA LEU A 243 -11.72 -0.07 2.19
C LEU A 243 -10.65 -1.16 2.07
N VAL A 244 -10.71 -1.97 1.02
CA VAL A 244 -9.80 -3.11 0.85
C VAL A 244 -8.93 -2.90 -0.39
N TYR A 245 -7.64 -3.16 -0.28
CA TYR A 245 -6.64 -2.95 -1.33
C TYR A 245 -5.84 -4.24 -1.57
N PHE A 246 -5.80 -4.69 -2.81
CA PHE A 246 -4.95 -5.81 -3.27
C PHE A 246 -4.79 -5.75 -4.79
N HIS A 247 -3.79 -6.45 -5.33
CA HIS A 247 -3.39 -6.24 -6.72
C HIS A 247 -4.23 -7.01 -7.76
N ILE A 248 -4.45 -8.31 -7.58
CA ILE A 248 -5.17 -9.15 -8.55
C ILE A 248 -6.68 -9.07 -8.28
N PRO A 249 -7.53 -8.74 -9.28
CA PRO A 249 -8.96 -8.62 -9.08
C PRO A 249 -9.59 -9.95 -8.66
N LEU A 250 -10.66 -9.88 -7.86
CA LEU A 250 -11.47 -11.07 -7.54
C LEU A 250 -12.29 -11.51 -8.76
N PRO A 251 -12.64 -12.80 -8.88
CA PRO A 251 -13.53 -13.29 -9.95
C PRO A 251 -14.82 -12.50 -10.10
N GLU A 252 -15.35 -11.96 -9.00
CA GLU A 252 -16.56 -11.14 -8.96
C GLU A 252 -16.47 -9.85 -9.80
N TYR A 253 -15.28 -9.29 -10.03
CA TYR A 253 -15.11 -8.14 -10.93
C TYR A 253 -15.60 -8.42 -12.35
N ALA A 254 -15.52 -9.68 -12.80
CA ALA A 254 -16.02 -10.09 -14.11
C ALA A 254 -17.56 -9.99 -14.22
N THR A 255 -18.26 -10.10 -13.08
CA THR A 255 -19.73 -10.14 -13.00
C THR A 255 -20.37 -8.75 -12.89
N VAL A 256 -19.57 -7.71 -12.66
CA VAL A 256 -20.05 -6.32 -12.60
C VAL A 256 -20.60 -5.91 -13.97
N LYS A 257 -21.90 -5.57 -14.00
CA LYS A 257 -22.59 -5.17 -15.23
C LYS A 257 -22.14 -3.80 -15.68
N SER A 258 -21.96 -3.61 -16.99
CA SER A 258 -21.58 -2.31 -17.58
C SER A 258 -22.59 -1.18 -17.33
N SER A 259 -23.84 -1.50 -16.98
CA SER A 259 -24.84 -0.51 -16.56
C SER A 259 -24.60 0.05 -15.15
N ASN A 260 -23.75 -0.62 -14.36
CA ASN A 260 -23.55 -0.36 -12.94
C ASN A 260 -22.11 0.10 -12.66
N ILE A 261 -21.39 0.57 -13.68
CA ILE A 261 -20.03 1.09 -13.54
C ILE A 261 -19.98 2.58 -13.82
N VAL A 262 -19.04 3.24 -13.15
CA VAL A 262 -18.50 4.54 -13.55
C VAL A 262 -17.16 4.28 -14.25
N SER A 263 -16.81 5.12 -15.23
CA SER A 263 -15.65 4.97 -16.12
C SER A 263 -15.72 3.74 -17.04
N VAL A 264 -14.58 3.19 -17.48
CA VAL A 264 -14.50 2.33 -18.66
C VAL A 264 -13.91 0.96 -18.34
N LYS A 265 -14.56 -0.09 -18.85
CA LYS A 265 -14.06 -1.46 -18.90
C LYS A 265 -13.59 -1.75 -20.33
N GLN A 266 -12.29 -1.76 -20.59
CA GLN A 266 -11.73 -1.98 -21.94
C GLN A 266 -11.11 -3.36 -22.16
N GLU A 267 -10.92 -4.13 -21.11
CA GLU A 267 -10.41 -5.50 -21.21
C GLU A 267 -11.15 -6.48 -20.31
N ASN A 268 -10.95 -7.76 -20.62
CA ASN A 268 -11.47 -8.84 -19.80
C ASN A 268 -10.75 -8.88 -18.46
N VAL A 269 -11.53 -9.11 -17.41
CA VAL A 269 -11.00 -9.21 -16.04
C VAL A 269 -10.02 -10.38 -15.93
N LYS A 270 -8.79 -10.12 -15.50
CA LYS A 270 -7.75 -11.15 -15.27
C LYS A 270 -7.66 -11.54 -13.80
N SER A 271 -8.72 -12.15 -13.28
CA SER A 271 -8.74 -12.68 -11.91
C SER A 271 -8.07 -14.04 -11.81
N ALA A 272 -7.90 -14.51 -10.56
CA ALA A 272 -7.67 -15.92 -10.27
C ALA A 272 -8.72 -16.83 -10.94
N SER A 273 -8.31 -18.03 -11.33
CA SER A 273 -9.24 -19.06 -11.85
C SER A 273 -10.09 -19.68 -10.73
N MET A 274 -9.63 -19.56 -9.48
CA MET A 274 -10.32 -20.02 -8.28
C MET A 274 -10.99 -18.87 -7.55
N ASN A 275 -12.24 -19.08 -7.14
CA ASN A 275 -12.92 -18.21 -6.20
C ASN A 275 -12.77 -18.78 -4.79
N SER A 276 -11.97 -18.10 -3.95
CA SER A 276 -11.73 -18.52 -2.56
C SER A 276 -12.78 -18.03 -1.57
N GLY A 277 -13.78 -17.26 -2.02
CA GLY A 277 -14.88 -16.77 -1.18
C GLY A 277 -14.63 -15.43 -0.48
N PHE A 278 -13.56 -14.69 -0.82
CA PHE A 278 -13.24 -13.45 -0.10
C PHE A 278 -14.31 -12.36 -0.28
N PHE A 279 -14.95 -12.26 -1.45
CA PHE A 279 -16.08 -11.35 -1.64
C PHE A 279 -17.23 -11.66 -0.68
N THR A 280 -17.61 -12.93 -0.56
CA THR A 280 -18.62 -13.39 0.39
C THR A 280 -18.22 -13.08 1.83
N THR A 281 -16.95 -13.31 2.21
CA THR A 281 -16.43 -12.97 3.53
C THR A 281 -16.59 -11.48 3.84
N MET A 282 -16.26 -10.58 2.90
CA MET A 282 -16.45 -9.15 3.06
C MET A 282 -17.95 -8.78 3.17
N LYS A 283 -18.79 -9.43 2.35
CA LYS A 283 -20.24 -9.19 2.36
C LYS A 283 -20.90 -9.60 3.68
N GLU A 284 -20.47 -10.72 4.27
CA GLU A 284 -20.93 -11.20 5.58
C GLU A 284 -20.46 -10.31 6.74
N ARG A 285 -19.25 -9.74 6.64
CA ARG A 285 -18.75 -8.78 7.63
C ARG A 285 -19.49 -7.45 7.60
N GLY A 286 -19.83 -6.95 6.41
CA GLY A 286 -20.72 -5.81 6.22
C GLY A 286 -20.12 -4.41 6.42
N ASP A 287 -18.88 -4.33 6.93
CA ASP A 287 -18.12 -3.09 7.10
C ASP A 287 -17.53 -2.59 5.77
N VAL A 288 -17.08 -3.48 4.89
CA VAL A 288 -16.43 -3.12 3.61
C VAL A 288 -17.40 -2.43 2.64
N LYS A 289 -17.01 -1.25 2.15
CA LYS A 289 -17.80 -0.45 1.18
C LYS A 289 -17.18 -0.40 -0.22
N ALA A 290 -15.86 -0.55 -0.32
CA ALA A 290 -15.17 -0.58 -1.60
C ALA A 290 -13.90 -1.45 -1.54
N VAL A 291 -13.56 -1.99 -2.70
CA VAL A 291 -12.37 -2.79 -2.95
C VAL A 291 -11.65 -2.19 -4.14
N PHE A 292 -10.34 -2.02 -4.03
CA PHE A 292 -9.49 -1.33 -4.98
C PHE A 292 -8.37 -2.24 -5.47
N THR A 293 -8.20 -2.29 -6.78
CA THR A 293 -7.27 -3.21 -7.43
C THR A 293 -6.57 -2.59 -8.65
N GLY A 294 -5.55 -3.29 -9.16
CA GLY A 294 -4.77 -2.91 -10.34
C GLY A 294 -4.86 -3.99 -11.41
N HIS A 295 -3.70 -4.40 -11.95
CA HIS A 295 -3.48 -5.58 -12.79
C HIS A 295 -3.99 -5.48 -14.23
N ASP A 296 -5.25 -5.04 -14.41
CA ASP A 296 -5.87 -4.81 -15.72
C ASP A 296 -5.72 -3.33 -16.10
N HIS A 297 -4.63 -2.98 -16.79
CA HIS A 297 -4.18 -1.59 -16.95
C HIS A 297 -5.13 -0.69 -17.75
N ILE A 298 -5.96 -1.25 -18.62
CA ILE A 298 -6.92 -0.49 -19.43
C ILE A 298 -8.35 -0.57 -18.89
N ASN A 299 -8.55 -1.23 -17.73
CA ASN A 299 -9.75 -1.09 -16.92
C ASN A 299 -9.56 0.01 -15.86
N ASP A 300 -10.51 0.94 -15.79
CA ASP A 300 -10.53 1.98 -14.75
C ASP A 300 -11.93 2.15 -14.16
N PHE A 301 -12.76 1.13 -14.33
CA PHE A 301 -14.13 1.17 -13.87
C PHE A 301 -14.24 0.98 -12.36
N CYS A 302 -15.32 1.52 -11.78
CA CYS A 302 -15.72 1.27 -10.41
C CYS A 302 -17.22 0.99 -10.40
N GLY A 303 -17.64 -0.18 -9.92
CA GLY A 303 -19.04 -0.59 -10.00
C GLY A 303 -19.55 -1.29 -8.77
N ASN A 304 -20.83 -1.10 -8.49
CA ASN A 304 -21.48 -1.68 -7.33
C ASN A 304 -21.92 -3.12 -7.60
N LEU A 305 -21.43 -4.04 -6.77
CA LEU A 305 -21.89 -5.41 -6.70
C LEU A 305 -22.41 -5.69 -5.28
N MET A 306 -23.72 -5.85 -5.15
CA MET A 306 -24.39 -6.20 -3.89
C MET A 306 -24.01 -5.28 -2.70
N GLY A 307 -23.81 -3.99 -2.96
CA GLY A 307 -23.47 -2.99 -1.93
C GLY A 307 -21.98 -2.80 -1.67
N ILE A 308 -21.09 -3.52 -2.37
CA ILE A 308 -19.64 -3.29 -2.34
C ILE A 308 -19.21 -2.75 -3.70
N HIS A 309 -18.46 -1.65 -3.72
CA HIS A 309 -17.87 -1.14 -4.96
C HIS A 309 -16.58 -1.90 -5.30
N LEU A 310 -16.46 -2.39 -6.53
CA LEU A 310 -15.26 -3.06 -7.04
C LEU A 310 -14.62 -2.14 -8.07
N CYS A 311 -13.42 -1.64 -7.78
CA CYS A 311 -12.84 -0.48 -8.45
C CYS A 311 -11.40 -0.73 -8.91
N TYR A 312 -11.15 -0.56 -10.20
CA TYR A 312 -9.80 -0.52 -10.75
C TYR A 312 -9.19 0.88 -10.57
N GLY A 313 -7.88 0.92 -10.29
CA GLY A 313 -7.09 2.16 -10.26
C GLY A 313 -6.73 2.70 -11.65
N GLY A 314 -6.74 1.82 -12.65
CA GLY A 314 -6.25 2.09 -14.00
C GLY A 314 -4.72 2.07 -14.10
N GLY A 315 -4.21 1.85 -15.31
CA GLY A 315 -2.78 1.77 -15.59
C GLY A 315 -2.09 3.12 -15.45
N PHE A 316 -1.29 3.27 -14.40
CA PHE A 316 -0.61 4.51 -14.07
C PHE A 316 0.71 4.67 -14.84
N GLY A 317 1.48 3.58 -14.90
CA GLY A 317 2.84 3.56 -15.41
C GLY A 317 2.93 3.76 -16.91
N TYR A 318 3.91 4.55 -17.35
CA TYR A 318 4.19 4.69 -18.77
C TYR A 318 4.97 3.53 -19.38
N ASN A 319 5.67 2.70 -18.58
CA ASN A 319 6.34 1.47 -19.03
C ASN A 319 5.43 0.23 -18.97
N GLY A 320 4.35 0.27 -18.18
CA GLY A 320 3.33 -0.78 -18.20
C GLY A 320 2.54 -0.76 -19.51
N TYR A 321 1.99 -1.91 -19.92
CA TYR A 321 1.13 -1.95 -21.11
C TYR A 321 -0.05 -0.98 -20.96
N GLY A 322 -0.58 -0.52 -22.08
CA GLY A 322 -1.68 0.43 -22.13
C GLY A 322 -2.41 0.34 -23.46
N LYS A 323 -2.94 1.48 -23.90
CA LYS A 323 -3.58 1.60 -25.20
C LYS A 323 -3.24 2.97 -25.77
N GLU A 324 -2.73 2.99 -26.99
CA GLU A 324 -2.45 4.23 -27.70
C GLU A 324 -3.71 5.13 -27.74
N GLY A 325 -3.55 6.41 -27.42
CA GLY A 325 -4.67 7.35 -27.32
C GLY A 325 -5.51 7.24 -26.04
N TRP A 326 -5.18 6.33 -25.12
CA TRP A 326 -5.80 6.22 -23.80
C TRP A 326 -4.87 6.77 -22.72
N ALA A 327 -5.29 7.82 -22.03
CA ALA A 327 -4.46 8.47 -21.01
C ALA A 327 -4.12 7.52 -19.85
N ARG A 328 -2.90 7.63 -19.32
CA ARG A 328 -2.54 7.06 -18.01
C ARG A 328 -3.35 7.76 -16.92
N ARG A 329 -3.68 7.04 -15.85
CA ARG A 329 -4.63 7.51 -14.84
C ARG A 329 -4.38 6.92 -13.46
N ALA A 330 -5.06 7.50 -12.50
CA ALA A 330 -5.10 7.12 -11.10
C ALA A 330 -6.54 7.25 -10.61
N ARG A 331 -6.82 6.76 -9.40
CA ARG A 331 -8.11 6.96 -8.75
C ARG A 331 -7.94 7.80 -7.49
N VAL A 332 -8.88 8.73 -7.27
CA VAL A 332 -8.93 9.54 -6.05
C VAL A 332 -10.17 9.11 -5.27
N VAL A 333 -9.97 8.74 -4.01
CA VAL A 333 -11.05 8.38 -3.09
C VAL A 333 -11.20 9.49 -2.08
N LEU A 334 -12.40 10.06 -1.95
CA LEU A 334 -12.73 11.06 -0.95
C LEU A 334 -13.76 10.47 0.02
N ALA A 335 -13.35 10.29 1.27
CA ALA A 335 -14.24 9.96 2.37
C ALA A 335 -14.64 11.24 3.11
N ALA A 336 -15.89 11.36 3.50
CA ALA A 336 -16.40 12.48 4.29
C ALA A 336 -17.22 12.00 5.49
N LEU A 337 -17.02 12.65 6.64
CA LEU A 337 -17.81 12.45 7.85
C LEU A 337 -19.15 13.19 7.73
N GLU A 338 -20.15 12.69 8.44
CA GLU A 338 -21.39 13.42 8.70
C GLU A 338 -21.14 14.55 9.70
N GLN A 339 -21.71 15.73 9.46
CA GLN A 339 -21.81 16.76 10.48
C GLN A 339 -23.21 16.68 11.10
N THR A 340 -23.27 16.50 12.42
CA THR A 340 -24.55 16.41 13.15
C THR A 340 -25.21 17.79 13.27
N ASP A 341 -26.50 17.81 13.60
CA ASP A 341 -27.26 19.06 13.83
C ASP A 341 -26.65 19.95 14.93
N GLU A 342 -25.88 19.36 15.85
CA GLU A 342 -25.17 20.03 16.93
C GLU A 342 -23.76 20.51 16.53
N GLY A 343 -23.37 20.30 15.27
CA GLY A 343 -22.06 20.68 14.72
C GLY A 343 -20.92 19.73 15.05
N ALA A 344 -21.21 18.57 15.65
CA ALA A 344 -20.23 17.52 15.95
C ALA A 344 -19.98 16.61 14.73
N TRP A 345 -18.88 15.86 14.76
CA TRP A 345 -18.56 14.88 13.72
C TRP A 345 -19.16 13.51 14.05
N GLY A 346 -19.94 12.96 13.12
CA GLY A 346 -20.52 11.62 13.17
C GLY A 346 -19.71 10.60 12.38
N ALA A 347 -20.36 9.51 11.99
CA ALA A 347 -19.77 8.46 11.17
C ALA A 347 -19.46 8.93 9.74
N VAL A 348 -18.70 8.15 8.98
CA VAL A 348 -18.47 8.39 7.55
C VAL A 348 -19.80 8.33 6.79
N SER A 349 -20.18 9.44 6.17
CA SER A 349 -21.45 9.60 5.43
C SER A 349 -21.32 9.27 3.95
N SER A 350 -20.13 9.47 3.36
CA SER A 350 -19.90 9.19 1.95
C SER A 350 -18.46 8.78 1.65
N ILE A 351 -18.32 7.92 0.64
CA ILE A 351 -17.06 7.54 0.00
C ILE A 351 -17.29 7.71 -1.50
N LYS A 352 -16.59 8.64 -2.12
CA LYS A 352 -16.66 8.93 -3.56
C LYS A 352 -15.33 8.54 -4.22
N THR A 353 -15.40 8.01 -5.44
CA THR A 353 -14.27 7.41 -6.14
C THR A 353 -14.13 7.89 -7.58
#